data_AF-A0AAV5E9P1-F1
#
_entry.id   AF-A0AAV5E9P1-F1
#
_cell.length_a   1.000
_cell.length_b   1.000
_cell.length_c   1.000
_cell.angle_alpha   90.00
_cell.angle_beta   90.00
_cell.angle_gamma   90.00
#
_symmetry.space_group_name_H-M   'P 1'
#
loop_
_entity.id
_entity.type
_entity.pdbx_description
1 polymer ?
#
loop_
_entity_poly.entity_id
_entity_poly.type
_entity_poly.pdbx_seq_one_letter_code
_entity_poly.pdbx_strand_id
1 'polypeptide(L)'
;MHCSPLRPYPISKMRVVPDEIEKPDWALDGIPKIEPDSDLQKRVEIKTPEQIERMRETCRIAREVLDAGARIIKPGITTDEIDRVIHEETIARGHITFLYKFTFNSDLQLVIWSVNEVICHGIPDARKLEDGDIVNIDVTVYYKGVHGDLNETYFVGNVDEASKQLVRCSYECLEKAIAIGAWQDRLWPDEWTAVTVDGKRSAQFEHTLLVTETGCEVLTARLPSSPDVFPWLKP
;
A
#
# COMPACT_ATOMS: atom_id res chain seq x y z
N MET A 1 -26.22 -16.07 6.63
CA MET A 1 -24.75 -15.90 6.62
C MET A 1 -24.30 -16.10 5.18
N HIS A 2 -23.96 -15.04 4.46
CA HIS A 2 -23.21 -15.17 3.21
C HIS A 2 -21.76 -15.40 3.61
N CYS A 3 -21.19 -16.56 3.31
CA CYS A 3 -19.75 -16.74 3.40
C CYS A 3 -19.10 -15.92 2.29
N SER A 4 -18.06 -15.16 2.62
CA SER A 4 -17.18 -14.53 1.63
C SER A 4 -16.72 -15.59 0.60
N PRO A 5 -16.72 -15.29 -0.71
CA PRO A 5 -16.24 -16.21 -1.73
C PRO A 5 -14.72 -16.36 -1.78
N LEU A 6 -13.92 -15.37 -1.37
CA LEU A 6 -12.46 -15.45 -1.43
C LEU A 6 -11.87 -16.51 -0.48
N ARG A 7 -10.82 -17.18 -0.91
CA ARG A 7 -10.04 -18.14 -0.10
C ARG A 7 -8.55 -17.89 -0.31
N PRO A 8 -7.70 -18.13 0.69
CA PRO A 8 -6.25 -18.05 0.53
C PRO A 8 -5.74 -19.18 -0.40
N TYR A 9 -4.69 -18.86 -1.16
CA TYR A 9 -3.96 -19.79 -2.02
C TYR A 9 -2.53 -20.02 -1.50
N PRO A 10 -1.77 -20.98 -2.06
CA PRO A 10 -0.38 -21.19 -1.68
C PRO A 10 0.47 -19.93 -1.88
N ILE A 11 1.32 -19.64 -0.90
CA ILE A 11 2.21 -18.46 -0.86
C ILE A 11 3.61 -18.90 -1.34
N SER A 12 4.30 -18.04 -2.09
CA SER A 12 5.69 -18.30 -2.51
C SER A 12 6.65 -18.19 -1.31
N LYS A 13 7.90 -18.66 -1.50
CA LYS A 13 8.97 -18.34 -0.55
C LYS A 13 9.22 -16.83 -0.53
N MET A 14 9.66 -16.33 0.62
CA MET A 14 10.12 -14.95 0.78
C MET A 14 11.23 -14.62 -0.23
N ARG A 15 11.13 -13.42 -0.83
CA ARG A 15 12.11 -12.91 -1.80
C ARG A 15 13.26 -12.24 -1.06
N VAL A 16 14.48 -12.44 -1.54
CA VAL A 16 15.71 -11.97 -0.86
C VAL A 16 15.96 -10.50 -1.17
N VAL A 17 16.37 -9.75 -0.15
CA VAL A 17 16.89 -8.38 -0.28
C VAL A 17 18.43 -8.45 -0.18
N PRO A 18 19.19 -7.92 -1.14
CA PRO A 18 20.65 -7.88 -1.09
C PRO A 18 21.20 -7.21 0.17
N ASP A 19 22.36 -7.65 0.65
CA ASP A 19 22.95 -7.18 1.90
C ASP A 19 23.38 -5.70 1.85
N GLU A 20 23.71 -5.20 0.66
CA GLU A 20 24.18 -3.84 0.41
C GLU A 20 23.07 -2.79 0.57
N ILE A 21 21.80 -3.19 0.48
CA ILE A 21 20.66 -2.30 0.67
C ILE A 21 20.50 -2.00 2.16
N GLU A 22 20.37 -0.71 2.49
CA GLU A 22 20.09 -0.23 3.85
C GLU A 22 18.80 -0.87 4.37
N LYS A 23 18.86 -1.39 5.60
CA LYS A 23 17.76 -2.13 6.21
C LYS A 23 17.31 -1.44 7.50
N PRO A 24 15.99 -1.35 7.75
CA PRO A 24 15.47 -0.91 9.03
C PRO A 24 15.74 -1.93 10.14
N ASP A 25 15.53 -1.53 11.39
CA ASP A 25 15.88 -2.28 12.60
C ASP A 25 15.13 -3.62 12.76
N TRP A 26 13.94 -3.73 12.17
CA TRP A 26 13.10 -4.92 12.14
C TRP A 26 13.37 -5.87 10.96
N ALA A 27 14.19 -5.48 9.97
CA ALA A 27 14.35 -6.23 8.72
C ALA A 27 14.99 -7.62 8.87
N LEU A 28 15.49 -7.99 10.06
CA LEU A 28 16.11 -9.29 10.30
C LEU A 28 15.18 -10.27 11.00
N ASP A 29 14.42 -9.79 11.98
CA ASP A 29 13.64 -10.57 12.93
C ASP A 29 12.15 -10.20 12.98
N GLY A 30 11.74 -9.18 12.23
CA GLY A 30 10.36 -8.70 12.17
C GLY A 30 9.93 -7.86 13.37
N ILE A 31 10.86 -7.50 14.27
CA ILE A 31 10.51 -6.84 15.53
C ILE A 31 11.03 -5.39 15.48
N PRO A 32 10.13 -4.39 15.45
CA PRO A 32 10.54 -2.99 15.57
C PRO A 32 11.09 -2.75 16.97
N LYS A 33 12.35 -2.34 17.05
CA LYS A 33 13.08 -2.10 18.30
C LYS A 33 13.02 -0.63 18.70
N ILE A 34 12.97 0.27 17.72
CA ILE A 34 12.99 1.72 17.93
C ILE A 34 11.57 2.25 18.17
N GLU A 35 10.59 1.79 17.39
CA GLU A 35 9.24 2.36 17.38
C GLU A 35 8.48 2.25 18.73
N PRO A 36 8.44 1.10 19.42
CA PRO A 36 7.62 0.95 20.64
C PRO A 36 8.03 1.89 21.78
N ASP A 37 9.32 2.18 21.87
CA ASP A 37 9.91 3.04 22.92
C ASP A 37 10.15 4.48 22.44
N SER A 38 9.75 4.82 21.21
CA SER A 38 9.93 6.15 20.65
C SER A 38 8.99 7.17 21.28
N ASP A 39 9.52 8.35 21.64
CA ASP A 39 8.70 9.50 22.04
C ASP A 39 7.67 9.91 20.97
N LEU A 40 7.90 9.54 19.71
CA LEU A 40 7.00 9.84 18.58
C LEU A 40 5.65 9.11 18.67
N GLN A 41 5.55 8.05 19.48
CA GLN A 41 4.27 7.42 19.81
C GLN A 41 3.33 8.35 20.59
N LYS A 42 3.85 9.43 21.16
CA LYS A 42 3.11 10.36 22.03
C LYS A 42 3.12 11.81 21.53
N ARG A 43 3.85 12.11 20.45
CA ARG A 43 3.99 13.47 19.92
C ARG A 43 4.13 13.47 18.40
N VAL A 44 3.55 14.49 17.77
CA VAL A 44 3.75 14.74 16.34
C VAL A 44 5.17 15.29 16.14
N GLU A 45 5.94 14.67 15.27
CA GLU A 45 7.29 15.13 14.91
C GLU A 45 7.22 16.34 13.98
N ILE A 46 7.98 17.39 14.28
CA ILE A 46 8.26 18.46 13.32
C ILE A 46 9.51 18.07 12.54
N LYS A 47 9.33 17.80 11.24
CA LYS A 47 10.43 17.36 10.37
C LYS A 47 11.39 18.50 10.04
N THR A 48 12.70 18.21 10.01
CA THR A 48 13.70 19.15 9.50
C THR A 48 13.63 19.24 7.98
N PRO A 49 14.17 20.32 7.36
CA PRO A 49 14.24 20.43 5.90
C PRO A 49 14.90 19.21 5.21
N GLU A 50 15.94 18.64 5.81
CA GLU A 50 16.63 17.45 5.28
C GLU A 50 15.79 16.18 5.41
N GLN A 51 14.99 16.05 6.48
CA GLN A 51 14.02 14.94 6.60
C GLN A 51 12.92 15.08 5.55
N ILE A 52 12.40 16.29 5.35
CA ILE A 52 11.36 16.56 4.34
C ILE A 52 11.85 16.19 2.94
N GLU A 53 13.08 16.55 2.58
CA GLU A 53 13.62 16.23 1.25
C GLU A 53 13.79 14.73 1.06
N ARG A 54 14.28 14.02 2.08
CA ARG A 54 14.31 12.55 2.07
C ARG A 54 12.92 11.96 1.90
N MET A 55 11.92 12.50 2.61
CA MET A 55 10.53 12.03 2.50
C MET A 55 9.96 12.23 1.09
N ARG A 56 10.19 13.39 0.46
CA ARG A 56 9.79 13.63 -0.95
C ARG A 56 10.38 12.59 -1.89
N GLU A 57 11.68 12.35 -1.75
CA GLU A 57 12.39 11.38 -2.58
C GLU A 57 11.84 9.96 -2.38
N THR A 58 11.73 9.51 -1.13
CA THR A 58 11.21 8.17 -0.78
C THR A 58 9.76 8.00 -1.21
N CYS A 59 8.90 9.01 -1.05
CA CYS A 59 7.50 8.97 -1.47
C CYS A 59 7.36 8.92 -3.00
N ARG A 60 8.20 9.66 -3.75
CA ARG A 60 8.26 9.56 -5.21
C ARG A 60 8.65 8.15 -5.66
N ILE A 61 9.64 7.54 -5.00
CA ILE A 61 10.06 6.16 -5.27
C ILE A 61 8.89 5.19 -5.01
N ALA A 62 8.21 5.33 -3.87
CA ALA A 62 7.07 4.49 -3.53
C ALA A 62 5.96 4.58 -4.59
N ARG A 63 5.68 5.79 -5.09
CA ARG A 63 4.78 6.01 -6.24
C ARG A 63 5.22 5.27 -7.49
N GLU A 64 6.49 5.38 -7.88
CA GLU A 64 7.01 4.69 -9.06
C GLU A 64 6.91 3.16 -8.95
N VAL A 65 7.14 2.61 -7.76
CA VAL A 65 7.02 1.18 -7.46
C VAL A 65 5.55 0.74 -7.52
N LEU A 66 4.63 1.48 -6.91
CA LEU A 66 3.19 1.21 -7.02
C LEU A 66 2.74 1.21 -8.50
N ASP A 67 3.18 2.21 -9.27
CA ASP A 67 2.86 2.34 -10.69
C ASP A 67 3.39 1.16 -11.52
N ALA A 68 4.53 0.57 -11.16
CA ALA A 68 5.06 -0.63 -11.83
C ALA A 68 4.17 -1.85 -11.61
N GLY A 69 3.68 -2.06 -10.38
CA GLY A 69 2.70 -3.09 -10.07
C GLY A 69 1.37 -2.85 -10.80
N ALA A 70 0.90 -1.60 -10.81
CA ALA A 70 -0.34 -1.21 -11.47
C ALA A 70 -0.38 -1.53 -12.98
N ARG A 71 0.75 -1.38 -13.69
CA ARG A 71 0.84 -1.61 -15.14
C ARG A 71 0.60 -3.06 -15.57
N ILE A 72 0.79 -4.02 -14.67
CA ILE A 72 0.68 -5.44 -15.01
C ILE A 72 -0.67 -6.04 -14.60
N ILE A 73 -1.54 -5.28 -13.92
CA ILE A 73 -2.86 -5.74 -13.49
C ILE A 73 -3.71 -6.11 -14.71
N LYS A 74 -4.16 -7.36 -14.74
CA LYS A 74 -5.06 -7.91 -15.75
C LYS A 74 -5.65 -9.23 -15.28
N PRO A 75 -6.79 -9.68 -15.84
CA PRO A 75 -7.29 -11.02 -15.58
C PRO A 75 -6.22 -12.10 -15.81
N GLY A 76 -6.13 -13.04 -14.87
CA GLY A 76 -5.24 -14.20 -14.94
C GLY A 76 -3.86 -14.03 -14.29
N ILE A 77 -3.43 -12.80 -13.95
CA ILE A 77 -2.19 -12.57 -13.18
C ILE A 77 -2.41 -12.93 -11.71
N THR A 78 -1.40 -13.44 -11.01
CA THR A 78 -1.50 -13.66 -9.56
C THR A 78 -1.08 -12.47 -8.74
N THR A 79 -1.57 -12.36 -7.50
CA THR A 79 -1.08 -11.35 -6.55
C THR A 79 0.41 -11.55 -6.24
N ASP A 80 0.89 -12.80 -6.18
CA ASP A 80 2.33 -13.13 -6.06
C ASP A 80 3.19 -12.65 -7.25
N GLU A 81 2.65 -12.68 -8.48
CA GLU A 81 3.37 -12.16 -9.66
C GLU A 81 3.54 -10.65 -9.59
N ILE A 82 2.56 -9.94 -9.03
CA ILE A 82 2.65 -8.49 -8.90
C ILE A 82 3.53 -8.10 -7.71
N ASP A 83 3.45 -8.82 -6.58
CA ASP A 83 4.43 -8.70 -5.46
C ASP A 83 5.86 -8.86 -5.97
N ARG A 84 6.11 -9.86 -6.83
CA ARG A 84 7.43 -10.06 -7.46
C ARG A 84 7.91 -8.84 -8.23
N VAL A 85 7.04 -8.23 -9.06
CA VAL A 85 7.40 -7.05 -9.84
C VAL A 85 7.71 -5.88 -8.93
N ILE A 86 6.91 -5.65 -7.90
CA ILE A 86 7.17 -4.57 -6.93
C ILE A 86 8.48 -4.81 -6.17
N HIS A 87 8.75 -6.05 -5.74
CA HIS A 87 10.03 -6.41 -5.12
C HIS A 87 11.20 -6.09 -6.05
N GLU A 88 11.19 -6.65 -7.26
CA GLU A 88 12.25 -6.45 -8.26
C GLU A 88 12.47 -4.96 -8.57
N GLU A 89 11.39 -4.20 -8.70
CA GLU A 89 11.42 -2.77 -8.99
C GLU A 89 11.99 -1.94 -7.83
N THR A 90 11.70 -2.36 -6.59
CA THR A 90 12.23 -1.73 -5.37
C THR A 90 13.73 -2.03 -5.20
N ILE A 91 14.13 -3.29 -5.38
CA ILE A 91 15.53 -3.72 -5.33
C ILE A 91 16.36 -3.06 -6.43
N ALA A 92 15.83 -2.93 -7.64
CA ALA A 92 16.51 -2.29 -8.76
C ALA A 92 16.87 -0.82 -8.48
N ARG A 93 16.16 -0.17 -7.56
CA ARG A 93 16.44 1.20 -7.10
C ARG A 93 17.36 1.24 -5.87
N GLY A 94 17.74 0.10 -5.31
CA GLY A 94 18.59 0.00 -4.13
C GLY A 94 17.85 0.27 -2.83
N HIS A 95 16.56 -0.09 -2.77
CA HIS A 95 15.68 0.17 -1.62
C HIS A 95 15.02 -1.12 -1.13
N ILE A 96 14.27 -1.03 -0.03
CA ILE A 96 13.53 -2.14 0.57
C ILE A 96 12.09 -1.72 0.85
N THR A 97 11.12 -2.64 0.74
CA THR A 97 9.74 -2.36 1.18
C THR A 97 9.58 -2.63 2.68
N PHE A 98 8.63 -1.95 3.32
CA PHE A 98 8.39 -2.04 4.77
C PHE A 98 8.01 -3.44 5.26
N LEU A 99 7.37 -4.26 4.43
CA LEU A 99 6.83 -5.54 4.89
C LEU A 99 7.86 -6.67 4.92
N TYR A 100 9.13 -6.39 4.60
CA TYR A 100 10.17 -7.41 4.63
C TYR A 100 10.36 -7.97 6.05
N LYS A 101 9.86 -9.19 6.30
CA LYS A 101 9.87 -9.86 7.61
C LYS A 101 9.10 -9.17 8.74
N PHE A 102 8.48 -8.01 8.54
CA PHE A 102 7.75 -7.26 9.58
C PHE A 102 6.53 -7.99 10.14
N THR A 103 6.09 -9.08 9.50
CA THR A 103 5.03 -9.93 10.01
C THR A 103 5.54 -10.88 11.10
N PHE A 104 4.79 -10.98 12.21
CA PHE A 104 5.02 -11.98 13.29
C PHE A 104 5.10 -13.43 12.80
N ASN A 105 4.68 -13.70 11.55
CA ASN A 105 5.08 -14.85 10.76
C ASN A 105 6.23 -14.45 9.82
N SER A 106 7.44 -14.87 10.13
CA SER A 106 8.71 -14.52 9.46
C SER A 106 8.86 -14.98 7.99
N ASP A 107 7.76 -15.41 7.36
CA ASP A 107 7.71 -16.02 6.02
C ASP A 107 6.82 -15.27 5.01
N LEU A 108 6.22 -14.12 5.36
CA LEU A 108 5.26 -13.42 4.48
C LEU A 108 5.91 -12.42 3.52
N GLN A 109 5.16 -12.13 2.45
CA GLN A 109 5.56 -11.34 1.29
C GLN A 109 5.45 -9.82 1.50
N LEU A 110 5.89 -9.03 0.52
CA LEU A 110 6.43 -7.68 0.66
C LEU A 110 5.45 -6.54 0.40
N VAL A 111 4.27 -6.86 -0.14
CA VAL A 111 3.23 -5.91 -0.56
C VAL A 111 1.88 -6.42 -0.09
N ILE A 112 1.01 -5.53 0.34
CA ILE A 112 -0.34 -5.89 0.79
C ILE A 112 -1.31 -5.78 -0.38
N TRP A 113 -2.12 -6.84 -0.57
CA TRP A 113 -3.07 -6.96 -1.65
C TRP A 113 -4.45 -7.22 -1.10
N SER A 114 -5.41 -6.36 -1.43
CA SER A 114 -6.76 -6.50 -0.91
C SER A 114 -7.74 -6.63 -2.07
N VAL A 115 -8.08 -7.88 -2.39
CA VAL A 115 -9.01 -8.20 -3.46
C VAL A 115 -10.43 -8.24 -2.90
N ASN A 116 -11.35 -7.55 -3.57
CA ASN A 116 -12.78 -7.55 -3.29
C ASN A 116 -13.13 -7.25 -1.82
N GLU A 117 -13.60 -8.24 -1.05
CA GLU A 117 -14.05 -8.08 0.34
C GLU A 117 -12.93 -7.98 1.38
N VAL A 118 -11.68 -8.22 0.98
CA VAL A 118 -10.50 -7.96 1.80
C VAL A 118 -10.37 -6.45 1.95
N ILE A 119 -10.40 -5.95 3.19
CA ILE A 119 -10.38 -4.50 3.47
C ILE A 119 -8.95 -3.98 3.31
N CYS A 120 -8.01 -4.61 4.04
CA CYS A 120 -6.60 -4.31 4.00
C CYS A 120 -5.80 -5.56 4.39
N HIS A 121 -4.48 -5.49 4.24
CA HIS A 121 -3.51 -6.47 4.75
C HIS A 121 -3.65 -7.90 4.19
N GLY A 122 -4.20 -8.06 2.97
CA GLY A 122 -4.19 -9.36 2.33
C GLY A 122 -2.79 -9.76 1.86
N ILE A 123 -2.51 -11.06 1.95
CA ILE A 123 -1.19 -11.65 1.65
C ILE A 123 -1.18 -12.08 0.18
N PRO A 124 -0.17 -11.66 -0.61
CA PRO A 124 -0.07 -12.13 -1.99
C PRO A 124 0.19 -13.64 -2.05
N ASP A 125 -0.48 -14.29 -2.98
CA ASP A 125 -0.56 -15.73 -3.10
C ASP A 125 -0.77 -16.15 -4.58
N ALA A 126 -0.95 -17.45 -4.80
CA ALA A 126 -1.17 -17.99 -6.14
C ALA A 126 -2.59 -17.74 -6.72
N ARG A 127 -3.45 -16.94 -6.07
CA ARG A 127 -4.78 -16.59 -6.60
C ARG A 127 -4.61 -15.76 -7.87
N LYS A 128 -5.20 -16.23 -8.96
CA LYS A 128 -5.33 -15.42 -10.18
C LYS A 128 -6.45 -14.41 -10.03
N LEU A 129 -6.19 -13.16 -10.43
CA LEU A 129 -7.20 -12.13 -10.52
C LEU A 129 -8.22 -12.49 -11.62
N GLU A 130 -9.50 -12.29 -11.33
CA GLU A 130 -10.61 -12.60 -12.23
C GLU A 130 -11.12 -11.32 -12.90
N ASP A 131 -11.70 -11.44 -14.09
CA ASP A 131 -12.39 -10.31 -14.74
C ASP A 131 -13.54 -9.84 -13.85
N GLY A 132 -13.56 -8.55 -13.54
CA GLY A 132 -14.53 -7.96 -12.62
C GLY A 132 -14.08 -7.88 -11.16
N ASP A 133 -12.88 -8.36 -10.81
CA ASP A 133 -12.27 -8.09 -9.51
C ASP A 133 -11.91 -6.60 -9.36
N ILE A 134 -11.90 -6.12 -8.11
CA ILE A 134 -11.13 -4.95 -7.71
C ILE A 134 -10.00 -5.36 -6.79
N VAL A 135 -8.84 -4.71 -6.90
CA VAL A 135 -7.66 -5.04 -6.11
C VAL A 135 -6.97 -3.77 -5.61
N ASN A 136 -6.87 -3.62 -4.30
CA ASN A 136 -6.00 -2.60 -3.69
C ASN A 136 -4.56 -3.13 -3.63
N ILE A 137 -3.61 -2.27 -3.95
CA ILE A 137 -2.18 -2.51 -3.79
C ILE A 137 -1.64 -1.46 -2.84
N ASP A 138 -1.00 -1.91 -1.78
CA ASP A 138 -0.44 -1.07 -0.74
C ASP A 138 1.08 -1.23 -0.67
N VAL A 139 1.80 -0.12 -0.86
CA VAL A 139 3.25 -0.07 -1.03
C VAL A 139 3.84 0.92 -0.05
N THR A 140 4.72 0.41 0.81
CA THR A 140 5.61 1.26 1.62
C THR A 140 7.06 1.00 1.23
N VAL A 141 7.83 2.04 0.95
CA VAL A 141 9.28 1.95 0.68
C VAL A 141 10.07 2.60 1.82
N TYR A 142 11.15 1.96 2.24
CA TYR A 142 12.15 2.52 3.15
C TYR A 142 13.40 2.95 2.39
N TYR A 143 13.79 4.20 2.57
CA TYR A 143 15.01 4.75 1.99
C TYR A 143 15.56 5.91 2.83
N LYS A 144 16.88 5.96 3.03
CA LYS A 144 17.59 7.01 3.79
C LYS A 144 17.00 7.26 5.19
N GLY A 145 16.57 6.21 5.88
CA GLY A 145 16.00 6.33 7.22
C GLY A 145 14.58 6.88 7.30
N VAL A 146 13.84 6.98 6.19
CA VAL A 146 12.42 7.37 6.19
C VAL A 146 11.58 6.41 5.37
N HIS A 147 10.27 6.40 5.63
CA HIS A 147 9.28 5.59 4.91
C HIS A 147 8.40 6.48 4.03
N GLY A 148 8.00 5.98 2.87
CA GLY A 148 6.99 6.58 2.01
C GLY A 148 5.90 5.55 1.70
N ASP A 149 4.65 5.92 1.95
CA ASP A 149 3.51 5.00 2.00
C ASP A 149 2.33 5.48 1.17
N LEU A 150 1.73 4.56 0.40
CA LEU A 150 0.60 4.82 -0.48
C LEU A 150 -0.08 3.54 -0.95
N ASN A 151 -1.36 3.66 -1.28
CA ASN A 151 -2.13 2.59 -1.89
C ASN A 151 -3.22 3.13 -2.84
N GLU A 152 -3.63 2.28 -3.79
CA GLU A 152 -4.75 2.56 -4.70
C GLU A 152 -5.52 1.27 -5.00
N THR A 153 -6.84 1.38 -5.21
CA THR A 153 -7.68 0.27 -5.70
C THR A 153 -7.85 0.33 -7.22
N TYR A 154 -7.49 -0.75 -7.90
CA TYR A 154 -7.52 -0.90 -9.35
C TYR A 154 -8.63 -1.82 -9.83
N PHE A 155 -9.07 -1.62 -11.07
CA PHE A 155 -10.02 -2.48 -11.76
C PHE A 155 -9.30 -3.61 -12.49
N VAL A 156 -9.77 -4.85 -12.33
CA VAL A 156 -9.29 -5.99 -13.10
C VAL A 156 -10.26 -6.25 -14.25
N GLY A 157 -9.90 -5.81 -15.45
CA GLY A 157 -10.74 -5.99 -16.64
C GLY A 157 -12.07 -5.23 -16.53
N ASN A 158 -13.20 -5.91 -16.77
CA ASN A 158 -14.53 -5.30 -16.82
C ASN A 158 -15.26 -5.37 -15.47
N VAL A 159 -15.14 -4.31 -14.69
CA VAL A 159 -15.78 -4.19 -13.37
C VAL A 159 -17.21 -3.65 -13.47
N ASP A 160 -18.12 -4.11 -12.60
CA ASP A 160 -19.51 -3.63 -12.52
C ASP A 160 -19.62 -2.19 -12.00
N GLU A 161 -20.74 -1.53 -12.29
CA GLU A 161 -20.96 -0.12 -11.95
C GLU A 161 -20.97 0.15 -10.44
N ALA A 162 -21.48 -0.77 -9.62
CA ALA A 162 -21.50 -0.59 -8.17
C ALA A 162 -20.07 -0.56 -7.61
N SER A 163 -19.19 -1.38 -8.16
CA SER A 163 -17.79 -1.46 -7.74
C SER A 163 -16.97 -0.30 -8.29
N LYS A 164 -17.26 0.18 -9.51
CA LYS A 164 -16.70 1.46 -9.99
C LYS A 164 -17.11 2.62 -9.09
N GLN A 165 -18.38 2.66 -8.67
CA GLN A 165 -18.89 3.69 -7.77
C GLN A 165 -18.24 3.60 -6.39
N LEU A 166 -18.01 2.41 -5.86
CA LEU A 166 -17.30 2.19 -4.59
C LEU A 166 -15.88 2.76 -4.67
N VAL A 167 -15.08 2.35 -5.66
CA VAL A 167 -13.69 2.82 -5.84
C VAL A 167 -13.66 4.34 -6.01
N ARG A 168 -14.55 4.90 -6.84
CA ARG A 168 -14.65 6.35 -7.04
C ARG A 168 -15.03 7.08 -5.75
N CYS A 169 -15.99 6.56 -4.98
CA CYS A 169 -16.40 7.16 -3.72
C CYS A 169 -15.24 7.19 -2.71
N SER A 170 -14.49 6.08 -2.58
CA SER A 170 -13.30 6.02 -1.73
C SER A 170 -12.26 7.06 -2.13
N TYR A 171 -11.99 7.20 -3.44
CA TYR A 171 -11.09 8.24 -3.96
C TYR A 171 -11.58 9.66 -3.62
N GLU A 172 -12.84 9.98 -3.92
CA GLU A 172 -13.41 11.30 -3.65
C GLU A 172 -13.46 11.63 -2.14
N CYS A 173 -13.64 10.63 -1.28
CA CYS A 173 -13.56 10.78 0.16
C CYS A 173 -12.15 11.13 0.63
N LEU A 174 -11.12 10.47 0.09
CA LEU A 174 -9.72 10.82 0.38
C LEU A 174 -9.43 12.27 -0.03
N GLU A 175 -9.79 12.66 -1.26
CA GLU A 175 -9.59 14.03 -1.75
C GLU A 175 -10.31 15.06 -0.87
N LYS A 176 -11.54 14.77 -0.42
CA LYS A 176 -12.28 15.63 0.52
C LYS A 176 -11.64 15.67 1.91
N ALA A 177 -11.13 14.56 2.40
CA ALA A 177 -10.45 14.51 3.70
C ALA A 177 -9.15 15.33 3.66
N ILE A 178 -8.36 15.19 2.59
CA ILE A 178 -7.18 16.03 2.30
C ILE A 178 -7.56 17.51 2.28
N ALA A 179 -8.73 17.85 1.72
CA ALA A 179 -9.22 19.22 1.68
C ALA A 179 -9.75 19.79 3.02
N ILE A 180 -10.01 18.96 4.05
CA ILE A 180 -10.68 19.37 5.31
C ILE A 180 -9.77 19.27 6.55
N GLY A 181 -8.96 18.21 6.69
CA GLY A 181 -7.89 18.02 7.70
C GLY A 181 -8.23 18.14 9.22
N ALA A 182 -8.56 17.03 9.90
CA ALA A 182 -8.45 16.87 11.37
C ALA A 182 -8.11 15.40 11.74
N TRP A 183 -7.50 15.15 12.93
CA TRP A 183 -6.44 14.14 13.16
C TRP A 183 -6.72 12.94 14.12
N GLN A 184 -7.94 12.42 14.30
CA GLN A 184 -8.24 11.44 15.38
C GLN A 184 -8.77 10.06 14.92
N ASP A 185 -8.28 8.96 15.52
CA ASP A 185 -8.64 7.56 15.20
C ASP A 185 -8.65 6.58 16.41
N ARG A 186 -9.09 5.31 16.21
CA ARG A 186 -9.06 4.17 17.18
C ARG A 186 -9.09 2.79 16.47
N LEU A 187 -8.37 1.79 17.02
CA LEU A 187 -8.12 0.44 16.45
C LEU A 187 -8.94 -0.73 17.10
N TRP A 188 -9.01 -1.90 16.44
CA TRP A 188 -9.80 -3.12 16.78
C TRP A 188 -8.95 -4.37 17.18
N PRO A 189 -9.56 -5.45 17.74
CA PRO A 189 -8.85 -6.48 18.55
C PRO A 189 -8.28 -7.74 17.86
N ASP A 190 -8.31 -7.90 16.53
CA ASP A 190 -7.73 -9.06 15.81
C ASP A 190 -6.44 -8.75 15.03
N GLU A 191 -5.89 -7.56 15.29
CA GLU A 191 -4.56 -7.03 14.95
C GLU A 191 -4.11 -6.99 13.47
N TRP A 192 -4.72 -7.70 12.51
CA TRP A 192 -4.18 -7.74 11.13
C TRP A 192 -5.18 -7.78 9.96
N THR A 193 -5.87 -8.89 9.70
CA THR A 193 -6.69 -9.01 8.47
C THR A 193 -8.11 -8.50 8.69
N ALA A 194 -8.45 -7.40 8.04
CA ALA A 194 -9.80 -6.85 8.06
C ALA A 194 -10.60 -7.34 6.83
N VAL A 195 -11.80 -7.88 7.07
CA VAL A 195 -12.77 -8.25 6.03
C VAL A 195 -14.13 -7.64 6.34
N THR A 196 -14.93 -7.32 5.31
CA THR A 196 -16.28 -6.83 5.55
C THR A 196 -17.16 -7.94 6.15
N VAL A 197 -17.91 -7.63 7.20
CA VAL A 197 -18.76 -8.61 7.91
C VAL A 197 -19.85 -9.20 6.98
N ASP A 198 -20.27 -8.45 5.97
CA ASP A 198 -21.29 -8.86 4.99
C ASP A 198 -20.70 -9.47 3.70
N GLY A 199 -19.38 -9.59 3.59
CA GLY A 199 -18.68 -10.14 2.43
C GLY A 199 -18.78 -9.29 1.17
N LYS A 200 -19.19 -8.01 1.29
CA LYS A 200 -19.18 -7.06 0.17
C LYS A 200 -17.79 -6.49 -0.06
N ARG A 201 -17.60 -5.95 -1.26
CA ARG A 201 -16.34 -5.36 -1.70
C ARG A 201 -15.96 -4.13 -0.86
N SER A 202 -14.65 -3.91 -0.70
CA SER A 202 -14.01 -2.76 -0.05
C SER A 202 -13.06 -2.08 -1.04
N ALA A 203 -12.80 -0.77 -0.86
CA ALA A 203 -11.82 -0.02 -1.64
C ALA A 203 -11.12 1.01 -0.77
N GLN A 204 -9.82 1.19 -0.98
CA GLN A 204 -8.94 2.06 -0.19
C GLN A 204 -8.06 2.89 -1.12
N PHE A 205 -7.77 4.12 -0.69
CA PHE A 205 -6.77 5.00 -1.28
C PHE A 205 -5.98 5.63 -0.13
N GLU A 206 -4.68 5.84 -0.34
CA GLU A 206 -3.81 6.41 0.67
C GLU A 206 -2.74 7.32 0.07
N HIS A 207 -2.45 8.39 0.81
CA HIS A 207 -1.33 9.28 0.53
C HIS A 207 -0.54 9.61 1.79
N THR A 208 0.79 9.70 1.65
CA THR A 208 1.65 10.37 2.63
C THR A 208 1.54 11.89 2.42
N LEU A 209 1.18 12.62 3.47
CA LEU A 209 0.97 14.07 3.43
C LEU A 209 2.03 14.81 4.27
N LEU A 210 2.52 15.93 3.76
CA LEU A 210 3.32 16.90 4.51
C LEU A 210 2.46 18.13 4.81
N VAL A 211 2.21 18.40 6.10
CA VAL A 211 1.55 19.65 6.51
C VAL A 211 2.53 20.83 6.31
N THR A 212 2.05 21.89 5.68
CA THR A 212 2.79 23.13 5.39
C THR A 212 2.10 24.32 6.07
N GLU A 213 2.72 25.51 6.02
CA GLU A 213 2.15 26.72 6.62
C GLU A 213 0.75 27.07 6.07
N THR A 214 0.45 26.71 4.81
CA THR A 214 -0.76 27.12 4.10
C THR A 214 -1.66 25.96 3.69
N GLY A 215 -1.38 24.73 4.10
CA GLY A 215 -2.13 23.54 3.68
C GLY A 215 -1.32 22.25 3.81
N CYS A 216 -1.40 21.36 2.82
CA CYS A 216 -0.59 20.16 2.75
C CYS A 216 -0.01 19.91 1.35
N GLU A 217 1.15 19.25 1.30
CA GLU A 217 1.78 18.72 0.10
C GLU A 217 1.53 17.19 0.08
N VAL A 218 1.01 16.68 -1.05
CA VAL A 218 0.77 15.24 -1.24
C VAL A 218 2.05 14.59 -1.78
N LEU A 219 2.86 13.99 -0.91
CA LEU A 219 4.20 13.51 -1.26
C LEU A 219 4.16 12.30 -2.21
N THR A 220 3.09 11.50 -2.15
CA THR A 220 2.88 10.32 -3.00
C THR A 220 1.89 10.56 -4.14
N ALA A 221 1.73 11.83 -4.54
CA ALA A 221 0.86 12.22 -5.66
C ALA A 221 1.23 11.48 -6.95
N ARG A 222 0.23 11.30 -7.82
CA ARG A 222 0.43 10.69 -9.14
C ARG A 222 1.38 11.53 -9.99
N LEU A 223 2.24 10.87 -10.76
CA LEU A 223 3.15 11.48 -11.72
C LEU A 223 2.49 11.55 -13.11
N PRO A 224 2.98 12.39 -14.04
CA PRO A 224 2.53 12.37 -15.43
C PRO A 224 2.73 11.00 -16.12
N SER A 225 3.67 10.20 -15.62
CA SER A 225 3.94 8.83 -16.09
C SER A 225 3.08 7.76 -15.41
N SER A 226 2.31 8.10 -14.38
CA SER A 226 1.44 7.15 -13.68
C SER A 226 0.36 6.63 -14.65
N PRO A 227 0.04 5.33 -14.61
CA PRO A 227 -0.79 4.70 -15.64
C PRO A 227 -2.22 5.27 -15.63
N ASP A 228 -2.80 5.53 -16.80
CA ASP A 228 -4.18 6.04 -16.93
C ASP A 228 -5.20 4.91 -16.67
N VAL A 229 -5.45 4.64 -15.39
CA VAL A 229 -6.26 3.50 -14.92
C VAL A 229 -7.65 3.91 -14.43
N PHE A 230 -7.89 5.20 -14.19
CA PHE A 230 -9.15 5.71 -13.66
C PHE A 230 -9.89 6.56 -14.68
N PRO A 231 -11.07 6.15 -15.16
CA PRO A 231 -11.77 6.83 -16.24
C PRO A 231 -12.24 8.25 -15.89
N TRP A 232 -12.36 8.58 -14.59
CA TRP A 232 -12.77 9.90 -14.12
C TRP A 232 -11.61 10.89 -13.91
N LEU A 233 -10.36 10.46 -14.06
CA LEU A 233 -9.19 11.36 -13.98
C LEU A 233 -8.87 12.05 -15.32
N LYS A 234 -9.64 11.77 -16.38
CA LYS A 234 -9.49 12.44 -17.67
C LYS A 234 -10.09 13.86 -17.59
N PRO A 235 -9.38 14.89 -18.07
CA PRO A 235 -9.89 16.25 -18.12
C PRO A 235 -11.12 16.40 -19.03
#